data_AF-A0A923A5H1-F1
#
_entry.id   AF-A0A923A5H1-F1
#
_cell.length_a   1.000
_cell.length_b   1.000
_cell.length_c   1.000
_cell.angle_alpha   90.00
_cell.angle_beta   90.00
_cell.angle_gamma   90.00
#
_symmetry.space_group_name_H-M   'P 1'
#
loop_
_entity.id
_entity.type
_entity.pdbx_description
1 polymer ?
#
loop_
_entity_poly.entity_id
_entity_poly.type
_entity_poly.pdbx_seq_one_letter_code
_entity_poly.pdbx_strand_id
1 'polypeptide(L)'
;MRVVTTHRNTDLDGLASVVAGTLLYPDTVPVLSKQINPNVKFFLTAHKRMLDIKTADEIDLDKIEELVVVDTNQWKRLDGLGQLKDKPDLVIHLWDHHSTEGNIDAQWKRQETLGANITAMVEEMKDRKIQISPMVATLFLAGIYEDTGNQTFSSTTPRDSYAAGFLLECKADLDIVASLMGSVLYSRNQKKILFEMLQNVQTVNVNGFSISINIQPIDSHVDTLALVVQKYSETIGVDAAFGIFAQKGDRCIVIGRSKRDGPDMSVIMGRLGGGGHPSAGSALVKSVPPQSIANLLIDLIENHNQSSVRISDLMSFPVLAVSPELKMKTLRKQLRENGFKGAPVIDEGQLVGMITRTHFKKIKREDQWEAPVKAFMARDIVTIEPGMSPMQAVRKIITKKVGHLPVIENGHVIGMVTRSDLMVYFYDQLPK
;
A
#
# COMPACT_ATOMS: atom_id res chain seq x y z
N MET A 1 34.03 26.10 6.82
CA MET A 1 32.89 26.14 5.85
C MET A 1 31.84 25.13 6.25
N ARG A 2 30.55 25.46 6.10
CA ARG A 2 29.42 24.54 6.36
C ARG A 2 28.81 24.04 5.06
N VAL A 3 28.55 22.74 4.98
CA VAL A 3 27.93 22.08 3.83
C VAL A 3 26.68 21.33 4.28
N VAL A 4 25.61 21.35 3.46
CA VAL A 4 24.48 20.43 3.59
C VAL A 4 24.45 19.51 2.38
N THR A 5 24.24 18.22 2.63
CA THR A 5 24.22 17.21 1.57
C THR A 5 23.28 16.06 1.89
N THR A 6 22.99 15.26 0.87
CA THR A 6 22.09 14.10 0.95
C THR A 6 22.62 12.93 0.12
N HIS A 7 21.85 11.87 0.00
CA HIS A 7 22.24 10.66 -0.71
C HIS A 7 22.35 10.84 -2.23
N ARG A 8 23.13 9.96 -2.85
CA ARG A 8 23.16 9.71 -4.29
C ARG A 8 21.79 9.28 -4.82
N ASN A 9 21.53 9.58 -6.08
CA ASN A 9 20.20 9.41 -6.67
C ASN A 9 19.13 10.19 -5.88
N THR A 10 19.45 11.45 -5.57
CA THR A 10 18.62 12.35 -4.77
C THR A 10 17.21 12.45 -5.33
N ASP A 11 16.19 12.19 -4.51
CA ASP A 11 14.76 12.37 -4.77
C ASP A 11 14.27 13.71 -4.22
N LEU A 12 12.95 13.98 -4.28
CA LEU A 12 12.41 15.27 -3.84
C LEU A 12 12.50 15.42 -2.32
N ASP A 13 12.43 14.36 -1.52
CA ASP A 13 12.64 14.47 -0.07
C ASP A 13 14.09 14.86 0.23
N GLY A 14 15.07 14.19 -0.38
CA GLY A 14 16.48 14.57 -0.26
C GLY A 14 16.76 16.00 -0.73
N LEU A 15 16.22 16.43 -1.88
CA LEU A 15 16.35 17.81 -2.36
C LEU A 15 15.68 18.80 -1.40
N ALA A 16 14.44 18.54 -0.99
CA ALA A 16 13.69 19.39 -0.07
C ALA A 16 14.44 19.55 1.25
N SER A 17 14.97 18.45 1.77
CA SER A 17 15.75 18.43 3.00
C SER A 17 17.06 19.22 2.89
N VAL A 18 17.73 19.19 1.72
CA VAL A 18 18.91 20.02 1.45
C VAL A 18 18.54 21.51 1.47
N VAL A 19 17.43 21.89 0.85
CA VAL A 19 16.92 23.26 0.87
C VAL A 19 16.50 23.68 2.29
N ALA A 20 15.87 22.78 3.05
CA ALA A 20 15.54 23.04 4.45
C ALA A 20 16.81 23.22 5.30
N GLY A 21 17.86 22.47 5.00
CA GLY A 21 19.16 22.62 5.66
C GLY A 21 19.77 24.00 5.46
N THR A 22 19.68 24.59 4.28
CA THR A 22 20.20 25.96 4.06
C THR A 22 19.39 27.04 4.80
N LEU A 23 18.11 26.76 5.12
CA LEU A 23 17.26 27.66 5.89
C LEU A 23 17.47 27.50 7.41
N LEU A 24 17.62 26.27 7.89
CA LEU A 24 17.86 25.96 9.30
C LEU A 24 19.28 26.29 9.76
N TYR A 25 20.23 26.20 8.82
CA TYR A 25 21.64 26.48 9.02
C TYR A 25 22.05 27.59 8.04
N PRO A 26 21.99 28.87 8.45
CA PRO A 26 22.43 29.98 7.61
C PRO A 26 23.89 29.81 7.14
N ASP A 27 24.21 30.42 5.99
CA ASP A 27 25.54 30.39 5.35
C ASP A 27 26.05 28.99 4.96
N THR A 28 25.13 28.04 4.76
CA THR A 28 25.44 26.68 4.32
C THR A 28 25.49 26.57 2.80
N VAL A 29 26.51 25.89 2.28
CA VAL A 29 26.60 25.53 0.86
C VAL A 29 25.82 24.23 0.58
N PRO A 30 24.78 24.25 -0.28
CA PRO A 30 24.05 23.04 -0.65
C PRO A 30 24.84 22.22 -1.67
N VAL A 31 25.07 20.93 -1.37
CA VAL A 31 25.82 20.00 -2.20
C VAL A 31 24.96 18.80 -2.56
N LEU A 32 24.77 18.57 -3.87
CA LEU A 32 24.06 17.40 -4.39
C LEU A 32 25.01 16.46 -5.15
N SER A 33 24.60 15.20 -5.22
CA SER A 33 25.24 14.22 -6.09
C SER A 33 25.01 14.54 -7.57
N LYS A 34 25.90 14.04 -8.44
CA LYS A 34 25.72 14.21 -9.90
C LYS A 34 24.52 13.40 -10.43
N GLN A 35 24.17 12.32 -9.74
CA GLN A 35 23.05 11.45 -10.08
C GLN A 35 21.82 11.86 -9.29
N ILE A 36 20.83 12.44 -9.95
CA ILE A 36 19.57 12.87 -9.33
C ILE A 36 18.36 12.19 -10.00
N ASN A 37 17.30 12.01 -9.24
CA ASN A 37 16.02 11.49 -9.71
C ASN A 37 15.44 12.41 -10.82
N PRO A 38 14.76 11.85 -11.84
CA PRO A 38 14.05 12.63 -12.86
C PRO A 38 13.17 13.78 -12.33
N ASN A 39 12.45 13.58 -11.23
CA ASN A 39 11.57 14.58 -10.61
C ASN A 39 12.39 15.78 -10.08
N VAL A 40 13.51 15.51 -9.42
CA VAL A 40 14.48 16.52 -8.97
C VAL A 40 15.06 17.27 -10.17
N LYS A 41 15.45 16.56 -11.22
CA LYS A 41 15.97 17.18 -12.45
C LYS A 41 14.95 18.10 -13.11
N PHE A 42 13.69 17.68 -13.17
CA PHE A 42 12.59 18.49 -13.70
C PHE A 42 12.41 19.76 -12.87
N PHE A 43 12.32 19.63 -11.55
CA PHE A 43 12.20 20.76 -10.63
C PHE A 43 13.37 21.75 -10.78
N LEU A 44 14.62 21.28 -10.71
CA LEU A 44 15.80 22.12 -10.83
C LEU A 44 15.89 22.80 -12.20
N THR A 45 15.41 22.17 -13.27
CA THR A 45 15.40 22.78 -14.61
C THR A 45 14.44 23.98 -14.69
N ALA A 46 13.28 23.89 -14.02
CA ALA A 46 12.32 24.98 -13.92
C ALA A 46 12.78 26.09 -12.94
N HIS A 47 13.56 25.72 -11.91
CA HIS A 47 13.93 26.58 -10.78
C HIS A 47 15.44 26.81 -10.66
N LYS A 48 16.19 26.87 -11.77
CA LYS A 48 17.68 26.95 -11.81
C LYS A 48 18.33 28.06 -10.97
N ARG A 49 17.57 29.08 -10.56
CA ARG A 49 18.06 30.23 -9.77
C ARG A 49 17.69 30.15 -8.28
N MET A 50 17.03 29.08 -7.86
CA MET A 50 16.54 28.93 -6.47
C MET A 50 17.68 28.75 -5.48
N LEU A 51 18.73 27.99 -5.84
CA LEU A 51 19.89 27.74 -5.01
C LEU A 51 21.15 27.62 -5.89
N ASP A 52 22.29 28.10 -5.39
CA ASP A 52 23.61 27.85 -5.97
C ASP A 52 24.11 26.46 -5.53
N ILE A 53 23.45 25.42 -6.03
CA ILE A 53 23.78 24.02 -5.72
C ILE A 53 25.12 23.66 -6.35
N LYS A 54 26.02 23.10 -5.53
CA LYS A 54 27.32 22.59 -5.96
C LYS A 54 27.34 21.07 -6.01
N THR A 55 28.31 20.52 -6.72
CA THR A 55 28.74 19.12 -6.57
C THR A 55 30.01 19.04 -5.72
N ALA A 56 30.33 17.85 -5.20
CA ALA A 56 31.48 17.66 -4.31
C ALA A 56 32.82 18.08 -4.94
N ASP A 57 32.97 17.96 -6.27
CA ASP A 57 34.15 18.39 -7.02
C ASP A 57 34.25 19.90 -7.27
N GLU A 58 33.19 20.66 -6.98
CA GLU A 58 33.18 22.13 -7.09
C GLU A 58 33.53 22.84 -5.78
N ILE A 59 33.78 22.08 -4.71
CA ILE A 59 34.07 22.62 -3.37
C ILE A 59 35.38 22.09 -2.79
N ASP A 60 35.98 22.90 -1.93
CA ASP A 60 37.19 22.54 -1.21
C ASP A 60 36.85 21.76 0.06
N LEU A 61 37.00 20.44 -0.01
CA LEU A 61 36.66 19.51 1.07
C LEU A 61 37.50 19.73 2.33
N ASP A 62 38.70 20.31 2.21
CA ASP A 62 39.57 20.57 3.36
C ASP A 62 39.05 21.74 4.22
N LYS A 63 38.28 22.65 3.63
CA LYS A 63 37.67 23.79 4.33
C LYS A 63 36.36 23.45 5.04
N ILE A 64 35.83 22.23 4.88
CA ILE A 64 34.58 21.81 5.53
C ILE A 64 34.84 21.58 7.01
N GLU A 65 34.22 22.37 7.87
CA GLU A 65 34.30 22.26 9.33
C GLU A 65 33.02 21.68 9.92
N GLU A 66 31.89 21.85 9.21
CA GLU A 66 30.58 21.34 9.61
C GLU A 66 29.83 20.74 8.42
N LEU A 67 29.27 19.55 8.63
CA LEU A 67 28.53 18.78 7.64
C LEU A 67 27.12 18.49 8.16
N VAL A 68 26.11 19.06 7.52
CA VAL A 68 24.71 18.71 7.73
C VAL A 68 24.33 17.62 6.74
N VAL A 69 24.07 16.41 7.24
CA VAL A 69 23.63 15.28 6.44
C VAL A 69 22.12 15.13 6.59
N VAL A 70 21.41 15.06 5.47
CA VAL A 70 19.95 14.91 5.47
C VAL A 70 19.52 13.70 4.65
N ASP A 71 18.47 13.04 5.13
CA ASP A 71 17.79 11.91 4.48
C ASP A 71 18.70 10.69 4.19
N THR A 72 19.77 10.56 4.98
CA THR A 72 20.58 9.35 5.01
C THR A 72 21.51 9.31 6.21
N ASN A 73 21.68 8.14 6.80
CA ASN A 73 22.65 7.89 7.85
C ASN A 73 23.88 7.05 7.41
N GLN A 74 24.18 6.99 6.10
CA GLN A 74 25.25 6.15 5.55
C GLN A 74 26.26 6.91 4.70
N TRP A 75 27.55 6.86 5.06
CA TRP A 75 28.65 7.48 4.29
C TRP A 75 28.70 7.05 2.84
N LYS A 76 28.45 5.76 2.56
CA LYS A 76 28.45 5.24 1.18
C LYS A 76 27.38 5.89 0.31
N ARG A 77 26.35 6.51 0.89
CA ARG A 77 25.30 7.21 0.14
C ARG A 77 25.72 8.64 -0.21
N LEU A 78 26.75 9.22 0.40
CA LEU A 78 27.22 10.57 0.12
C LEU A 78 28.21 10.59 -1.05
N ASP A 79 27.78 11.10 -2.20
CA ASP A 79 28.56 11.12 -3.44
C ASP A 79 29.74 12.09 -3.36
N GLY A 80 30.97 11.61 -3.54
CA GLY A 80 32.19 12.42 -3.53
C GLY A 80 32.64 12.95 -2.15
N LEU A 81 31.96 12.61 -1.06
CA LEU A 81 32.25 13.14 0.29
C LEU A 81 32.82 12.09 1.26
N GLY A 82 33.08 10.87 0.80
CA GLY A 82 33.54 9.76 1.66
C GLY A 82 34.84 10.03 2.43
N GLN A 83 35.72 10.89 1.91
CA GLN A 83 36.98 11.26 2.58
C GLN A 83 36.78 12.09 3.85
N LEU A 84 35.61 12.73 4.02
CA LEU A 84 35.28 13.49 5.22
C LEU A 84 35.06 12.59 6.44
N LYS A 85 34.83 11.29 6.24
CA LYS A 85 34.58 10.32 7.31
C LYS A 85 35.70 10.31 8.35
N ASP A 86 36.94 10.44 7.91
CA ASP A 86 38.12 10.35 8.75
C ASP A 86 38.71 11.73 9.05
N LYS A 87 38.00 12.82 8.70
CA LYS A 87 38.48 14.18 8.95
C LYS A 87 38.40 14.50 10.45
N PRO A 88 39.53 14.89 11.08
CA PRO A 88 39.51 15.29 12.49
C PRO A 88 38.67 16.56 12.66
N ASP A 89 38.01 16.67 13.81
CA ASP A 89 37.25 17.85 14.24
C ASP A 89 36.06 18.24 13.34
N LEU A 90 35.63 17.37 12.42
CA LEU A 90 34.43 17.58 11.63
C LEU A 90 33.17 17.46 12.51
N VAL A 91 32.38 18.54 12.55
CA VAL A 91 31.08 18.54 13.24
C VAL A 91 30.00 18.04 12.27
N ILE A 92 29.24 17.03 12.66
CA ILE A 92 28.21 16.40 11.85
C ILE A 92 26.85 16.54 12.53
N HIS A 93 25.89 17.10 11.78
CA HIS A 93 24.49 17.19 12.16
C HIS A 93 23.68 16.29 11.23
N LEU A 94 22.91 15.36 11.79
CA LEU A 94 22.17 14.36 11.03
C LEU A 94 20.65 14.54 11.16
N TRP A 95 19.96 14.64 10.02
CA TRP A 95 18.51 14.52 9.91
C TRP A 95 18.19 13.29 9.10
N ASP A 96 17.45 12.35 9.65
CA ASP A 96 17.10 11.13 8.91
C ASP A 96 15.76 10.54 9.40
N HIS A 97 14.99 9.92 8.52
CA HIS A 97 13.77 9.21 8.91
C HIS A 97 13.89 7.67 8.86
N HIS A 98 15.01 7.15 8.33
CA HIS A 98 15.24 5.73 8.20
C HIS A 98 15.45 5.07 9.58
N SER A 99 14.81 3.92 9.80
CA SER A 99 14.93 3.14 11.06
C SER A 99 16.16 2.22 11.12
N THR A 100 16.93 2.12 10.04
CA THR A 100 18.11 1.26 9.95
C THR A 100 19.31 1.84 10.68
N GLU A 101 20.17 0.99 11.25
CA GLU A 101 21.46 1.45 11.80
C GLU A 101 22.35 2.06 10.71
N GLY A 102 22.81 3.28 10.97
CA GLY A 102 23.72 4.04 10.11
C GLY A 102 25.17 3.88 10.52
N ASN A 103 26.09 4.34 9.67
CA ASN A 103 27.53 4.37 9.95
C ASN A 103 28.13 5.78 9.99
N ILE A 104 27.27 6.80 10.04
CA ILE A 104 27.64 8.19 10.29
C ILE A 104 27.53 8.41 11.81
N ASP A 105 28.67 8.74 12.43
CA ASP A 105 28.73 9.15 13.84
C ASP A 105 28.56 10.68 13.89
N ALA A 106 27.40 11.12 14.39
CA ALA A 106 27.01 12.53 14.37
C ALA A 106 26.90 13.09 15.79
N GLN A 107 27.49 14.26 16.01
CA GLN A 107 27.47 14.97 17.30
C GLN A 107 26.06 15.42 17.67
N TRP A 108 25.23 15.73 16.66
CA TRP A 108 23.81 15.95 16.83
C TRP A 108 23.03 15.15 15.78
N LYS A 109 21.95 14.49 16.21
CA LYS A 109 21.05 13.80 15.29
C LYS A 109 19.60 13.93 15.71
N ARG A 110 18.72 14.10 14.73
CA ARG A 110 17.27 13.89 14.85
C ARG A 110 16.88 12.81 13.86
N GLN A 111 16.74 11.59 14.39
CA GLN A 111 16.39 10.40 13.62
C GLN A 111 15.09 9.81 14.16
N GLU A 112 14.01 9.92 13.39
CA GLU A 112 12.65 9.60 13.83
C GLU A 112 11.91 8.79 12.76
N THR A 113 11.06 7.84 13.15
CA THR A 113 10.24 7.11 12.18
C THR A 113 9.11 8.01 11.66
N LEU A 114 9.29 8.55 10.46
CA LEU A 114 8.37 9.47 9.78
C LEU A 114 8.14 9.03 8.33
N GLY A 115 7.07 9.52 7.72
CA GLY A 115 6.79 9.28 6.31
C GLY A 115 7.88 9.86 5.41
N ALA A 116 8.37 11.08 5.71
CA ALA A 116 9.45 11.76 5.00
C ALA A 116 10.39 12.48 5.98
N ASN A 117 11.67 12.63 5.63
CA ASN A 117 12.66 13.37 6.41
C ASN A 117 12.34 14.87 6.48
N ILE A 118 11.88 15.48 5.39
CA ILE A 118 11.50 16.89 5.34
C ILE A 118 10.44 17.25 6.39
N THR A 119 9.59 16.31 6.81
CA THR A 119 8.58 16.52 7.87
C THR A 119 9.21 17.04 9.17
N ALA A 120 10.27 16.39 9.66
CA ALA A 120 10.94 16.82 10.90
C ALA A 120 11.58 18.20 10.76
N MET A 121 12.13 18.51 9.58
CA MET A 121 12.75 19.80 9.32
C MET A 121 11.71 20.93 9.20
N VAL A 122 10.53 20.65 8.62
CA VAL A 122 9.41 21.60 8.57
C VAL A 122 8.88 21.92 9.96
N GLU A 123 8.75 20.93 10.83
CA GLU A 123 8.41 21.16 12.24
C GLU A 123 9.43 22.05 12.94
N GLU A 124 10.73 21.77 12.75
CA GLU A 124 11.79 22.61 13.31
C GLU A 124 11.72 24.06 12.79
N MET A 125 11.50 24.24 11.48
CA MET A 125 11.33 25.57 10.88
C MET A 125 10.13 26.31 11.45
N LYS A 126 9.01 25.60 11.69
CA LYS A 126 7.81 26.15 12.32
C LYS A 126 8.08 26.59 13.75
N ASP A 127 8.77 25.77 14.55
CA ASP A 127 9.14 26.08 15.94
C ASP A 127 10.09 27.28 16.01
N ARG A 128 11.05 27.36 15.09
CA ARG A 128 11.98 28.51 14.93
C ARG A 128 11.35 29.73 14.26
N LYS A 129 10.10 29.64 13.81
CA LYS A 129 9.37 30.70 13.07
C LYS A 129 10.11 31.18 11.82
N ILE A 130 10.79 30.26 11.13
CA ILE A 130 11.47 30.53 9.86
C ILE A 130 10.39 30.71 8.77
N GLN A 131 10.50 31.78 7.99
CA GLN A 131 9.57 32.03 6.89
C GLN A 131 9.86 31.10 5.71
N ILE A 132 8.83 30.38 5.27
CA ILE A 132 8.89 29.50 4.09
C ILE A 132 8.17 30.21 2.96
N SER A 133 8.88 30.49 1.86
CA SER A 133 8.26 31.09 0.67
C SER A 133 7.34 30.07 -0.03
N PRO A 134 6.32 30.50 -0.79
CA PRO A 134 5.42 29.59 -1.50
C PRO A 134 6.15 28.57 -2.37
N MET A 135 7.19 28.98 -3.10
CA MET A 135 8.00 28.09 -3.94
C MET A 135 8.74 27.02 -3.14
N VAL A 136 9.33 27.39 -2.00
CA VAL A 136 9.98 26.43 -1.09
C VAL A 136 8.95 25.51 -0.46
N ALA A 137 7.79 26.04 -0.07
CA ALA A 137 6.70 25.25 0.48
C ALA A 137 6.19 24.20 -0.51
N THR A 138 6.09 24.56 -1.80
CA THR A 138 5.78 23.63 -2.89
C THR A 138 6.78 22.48 -2.98
N LEU A 139 8.09 22.77 -2.92
CA LEU A 139 9.13 21.74 -2.93
C LEU A 139 9.03 20.82 -1.72
N PHE A 140 8.87 21.38 -0.52
CA PHE A 140 8.76 20.59 0.71
C PHE A 140 7.54 19.70 0.69
N LEU A 141 6.41 20.21 0.18
CA LEU A 141 5.17 19.44 0.06
C LEU A 141 5.36 18.28 -0.94
N ALA A 142 6.07 18.52 -2.04
CA ALA A 142 6.38 17.49 -3.02
C ALA A 142 7.29 16.40 -2.44
N GLY A 143 8.26 16.75 -1.59
CA GLY A 143 9.09 15.79 -0.84
C GLY A 143 8.24 14.91 0.08
N ILE A 144 7.35 15.50 0.88
CA ILE A 144 6.40 14.71 1.72
C ILE A 144 5.56 13.78 0.84
N TYR A 145 5.02 14.26 -0.28
CA TYR A 145 4.11 13.47 -1.10
C TYR A 145 4.80 12.34 -1.86
N GLU A 146 6.05 12.51 -2.28
CA GLU A 146 6.82 11.43 -2.92
C GLU A 146 7.00 10.24 -1.97
N ASP A 147 7.46 10.52 -0.74
CA ASP A 147 7.82 9.49 0.24
C ASP A 147 6.63 8.89 0.99
N THR A 148 5.51 9.62 1.06
CA THR A 148 4.26 9.12 1.64
C THR A 148 3.30 8.54 0.62
N GLY A 149 3.65 8.57 -0.68
CA GLY A 149 2.77 8.13 -1.76
C GLY A 149 1.47 8.93 -1.78
N ASN A 150 1.55 10.26 -1.72
CA ASN A 150 0.41 11.16 -1.48
C ASN A 150 -0.38 10.77 -0.22
N GLN A 151 0.32 10.50 0.88
CA GLN A 151 -0.26 10.10 2.18
C GLN A 151 -1.01 8.75 2.17
N THR A 152 -0.76 7.89 1.18
CA THR A 152 -1.43 6.58 1.08
C THR A 152 -0.57 5.41 1.54
N PHE A 153 0.74 5.62 1.70
CA PHE A 153 1.65 4.56 2.17
C PHE A 153 1.49 4.33 3.67
N SER A 154 1.68 3.08 4.11
CA SER A 154 1.55 2.69 5.52
C SER A 154 2.62 3.27 6.43
N SER A 155 3.71 3.80 5.87
CA SER A 155 4.75 4.56 6.58
C SER A 155 4.33 5.98 6.92
N THR A 156 3.26 6.51 6.30
CA THR A 156 2.76 7.87 6.56
C THR A 156 2.32 8.01 8.01
N THR A 157 2.76 9.09 8.66
CA THR A 157 2.40 9.44 10.04
C THR A 157 1.49 10.68 10.08
N PRO A 158 0.77 10.92 11.19
CA PRO A 158 -0.01 12.15 11.35
C PRO A 158 0.82 13.43 11.26
N ARG A 159 2.11 13.36 11.61
CA ARG A 159 3.06 14.48 11.54
C ARG A 159 3.30 14.92 10.10
N ASP A 160 3.36 13.96 9.16
CA ASP A 160 3.47 14.25 7.73
C ASP A 160 2.26 15.04 7.22
N SER A 161 1.04 14.65 7.64
CA SER A 161 -0.19 15.36 7.28
C SER A 161 -0.26 16.76 7.90
N TYR A 162 0.21 16.94 9.14
CA TYR A 162 0.27 18.27 9.75
C TYR A 162 1.29 19.18 9.08
N ALA A 163 2.47 18.65 8.74
CA ALA A 163 3.48 19.37 7.98
C ALA A 163 2.96 19.75 6.60
N ALA A 164 2.31 18.83 5.88
CA ALA A 164 1.67 19.11 4.60
C ALA A 164 0.60 20.22 4.72
N GLY A 165 -0.24 20.17 5.75
CA GLY A 165 -1.22 21.22 6.04
C GLY A 165 -0.58 22.59 6.26
N PHE A 166 0.50 22.65 7.06
CA PHE A 166 1.25 23.88 7.29
C PHE A 166 1.91 24.43 6.01
N LEU A 167 2.42 23.56 5.13
CA LEU A 167 2.99 24.00 3.85
C LEU A 167 1.92 24.55 2.90
N LEU A 168 0.70 24.02 2.95
CA LEU A 168 -0.45 24.60 2.24
C LEU A 168 -0.85 25.97 2.80
N GLU A 169 -0.77 26.18 4.12
CA GLU A 169 -0.92 27.52 4.73
C GLU A 169 0.15 28.48 4.21
N CYS A 170 1.37 27.99 3.99
CA CYS A 170 2.49 28.70 3.36
C CYS A 170 2.33 28.89 1.84
N LYS A 171 1.16 28.57 1.27
CA LYS A 171 0.82 28.72 -0.15
C LYS A 171 1.61 27.79 -1.09
N ALA A 172 1.94 26.58 -0.65
CA ALA A 172 2.42 25.53 -1.55
C ALA A 172 1.43 25.31 -2.72
N ASP A 173 1.96 25.16 -3.92
CA ASP A 173 1.21 25.05 -5.17
C ASP A 173 0.94 23.58 -5.51
N LEU A 174 -0.33 23.18 -5.41
CA LEU A 174 -0.75 21.81 -5.67
C LEU A 174 -0.72 21.43 -7.15
N ASP A 175 -0.82 22.38 -8.09
CA ASP A 175 -0.76 22.08 -9.52
C ASP A 175 0.68 21.73 -9.91
N ILE A 176 1.67 22.43 -9.34
CA ILE A 176 3.08 22.09 -9.50
C ILE A 176 3.37 20.75 -8.84
N VAL A 177 2.92 20.51 -7.61
CA VAL A 177 3.09 19.21 -6.94
C VAL A 177 2.46 18.09 -7.76
N ALA A 178 1.23 18.27 -8.26
CA ALA A 178 0.57 17.30 -9.11
C ALA A 178 1.34 17.04 -10.42
N SER A 179 2.00 18.05 -10.99
CA SER A 179 2.85 17.87 -12.18
C SER A 179 4.10 17.04 -11.88
N LEU A 180 4.68 17.18 -10.68
CA LEU A 180 5.81 16.38 -10.20
C LEU A 180 5.40 14.95 -9.87
N MET A 181 4.23 14.75 -9.26
CA MET A 181 3.71 13.42 -8.87
C MET A 181 3.09 12.67 -10.05
N GLY A 182 2.43 13.38 -10.96
CA GLY A 182 1.73 12.84 -12.12
C GLY A 182 2.64 12.46 -13.29
N SER A 183 3.95 12.68 -13.16
CA SER A 183 4.94 12.44 -14.20
C SER A 183 5.76 11.17 -13.95
N VAL A 184 5.07 10.06 -13.64
CA VAL A 184 5.52 8.79 -14.23
C VAL A 184 5.31 8.91 -15.74
N LEU A 185 6.25 9.58 -16.40
CA LEU A 185 6.34 9.61 -17.84
C LEU A 185 6.71 8.19 -18.25
N TYR A 186 5.69 7.36 -18.44
CA TYR A 186 5.89 6.05 -19.02
C TYR A 186 6.61 6.25 -20.34
N SER A 187 7.79 5.66 -20.47
CA SER A 187 8.51 5.63 -21.73
C SER A 187 7.61 5.02 -22.80
N ARG A 188 7.90 5.30 -24.07
CA ARG A 188 7.13 4.71 -25.18
C ARG A 188 7.06 3.18 -25.07
N ASN A 189 8.14 2.54 -24.59
CA ASN A 189 8.20 1.10 -24.35
C ASN A 189 7.32 0.68 -23.17
N GLN A 190 7.36 1.39 -22.04
CA GLN A 190 6.49 1.08 -20.90
C GLN A 190 5.00 1.25 -21.24
N LYS A 191 4.64 2.30 -21.99
CA LYS A 191 3.25 2.50 -22.48
C LYS A 191 2.81 1.37 -23.38
N LYS A 192 3.69 0.93 -24.30
CA LYS A 192 3.43 -0.19 -25.20
C LYS A 192 3.18 -1.48 -24.42
N ILE A 193 4.07 -1.82 -23.48
CA ILE A 193 3.92 -3.02 -22.64
C ILE A 193 2.63 -2.94 -21.80
N LEU A 194 2.35 -1.81 -21.15
CA LEU A 194 1.11 -1.64 -20.37
C LEU A 194 -0.13 -1.86 -21.25
N PHE A 195 -0.14 -1.28 -22.44
CA PHE A 195 -1.24 -1.44 -23.39
C PHE A 195 -1.42 -2.90 -23.81
N GLU A 196 -0.33 -3.60 -24.14
CA GLU A 196 -0.34 -5.03 -24.49
C GLU A 196 -0.83 -5.91 -23.33
N MET A 197 -0.41 -5.60 -22.10
CA MET A 197 -0.91 -6.28 -20.90
C MET A 197 -2.42 -6.07 -20.70
N LEU A 198 -2.90 -4.84 -20.90
CA LEU A 198 -4.33 -4.48 -20.76
C LEU A 198 -5.21 -5.08 -21.88
N GLN A 199 -4.67 -5.30 -23.07
CA GLN A 199 -5.40 -6.00 -24.14
C GLN A 199 -5.54 -7.49 -23.86
N ASN A 200 -4.58 -8.09 -23.16
CA ASN A 200 -4.50 -9.53 -22.92
C ASN A 200 -4.73 -9.87 -21.44
N VAL A 201 -5.78 -9.30 -20.83
CA VAL A 201 -6.12 -9.59 -19.44
C VAL A 201 -6.65 -11.01 -19.32
N GLN A 202 -5.92 -11.85 -18.60
CA GLN A 202 -6.39 -13.14 -18.13
C GLN A 202 -6.45 -13.11 -16.61
N THR A 203 -7.60 -13.51 -16.06
CA THR A 203 -7.83 -13.55 -14.62
C THR A 203 -8.25 -14.95 -14.23
N VAL A 204 -7.61 -15.49 -13.20
CA VAL A 204 -7.94 -16.77 -12.58
C VAL A 204 -8.34 -16.55 -11.14
N ASN A 205 -9.23 -17.39 -10.61
CA ASN A 205 -9.58 -17.37 -9.19
C ASN A 205 -8.85 -18.53 -8.50
N VAL A 206 -7.99 -18.21 -7.53
CA VAL A 206 -7.13 -19.18 -6.85
C VAL A 206 -7.19 -18.93 -5.36
N ASN A 207 -7.59 -19.92 -4.57
CA ASN A 207 -7.86 -19.77 -3.13
C ASN A 207 -8.75 -18.57 -2.81
N GLY A 208 -9.68 -18.25 -3.71
CA GLY A 208 -10.59 -17.13 -3.52
C GLY A 208 -10.06 -15.76 -3.93
N PHE A 209 -8.77 -15.65 -4.28
CA PHE A 209 -8.17 -14.44 -4.80
C PHE A 209 -8.34 -14.34 -6.31
N SER A 210 -8.74 -13.17 -6.79
CA SER A 210 -8.69 -12.84 -8.21
C SER A 210 -7.25 -12.51 -8.58
N ILE A 211 -6.62 -13.30 -9.44
CA ILE A 211 -5.21 -13.13 -9.83
C ILE A 211 -5.10 -12.96 -11.33
N SER A 212 -4.25 -12.03 -11.77
CA SER A 212 -3.90 -11.88 -13.18
C SER A 212 -2.42 -12.12 -13.41
N ILE A 213 -2.07 -12.93 -14.39
CA ILE A 213 -0.69 -13.20 -14.80
C ILE A 213 -0.57 -12.83 -16.27
N ASN A 214 0.40 -11.97 -16.58
CA ASN A 214 0.66 -11.53 -17.93
C ASN A 214 2.11 -11.85 -18.32
N ILE A 215 2.29 -12.49 -19.47
CA ILE A 215 3.61 -12.84 -20.01
C ILE A 215 3.90 -11.92 -21.18
N GLN A 216 5.02 -11.21 -21.13
CA GLN A 216 5.43 -10.27 -22.18
C GLN A 216 6.88 -10.51 -22.62
N PRO A 217 7.14 -10.73 -23.92
CA PRO A 217 8.50 -10.69 -24.44
C PRO A 217 9.03 -9.25 -24.43
N ILE A 218 10.29 -9.06 -24.03
CA ILE A 218 10.95 -7.75 -24.05
C ILE A 218 12.28 -7.82 -24.78
N ASP A 219 12.40 -7.01 -25.84
CA ASP A 219 13.57 -7.00 -26.73
C ASP A 219 14.76 -6.20 -26.19
N SER A 220 14.51 -5.33 -25.21
CA SER A 220 15.49 -4.40 -24.64
C SER A 220 15.29 -4.27 -23.13
N HIS A 221 16.31 -3.76 -22.44
CA HIS A 221 16.15 -3.39 -21.04
C HIS A 221 15.09 -2.30 -20.93
N VAL A 222 14.08 -2.53 -20.10
CA VAL A 222 13.05 -1.55 -19.79
C VAL A 222 13.19 -1.21 -18.32
N ASP A 223 13.56 0.03 -18.05
CA ASP A 223 13.67 0.52 -16.68
C ASP A 223 12.29 0.46 -16.00
N THR A 224 12.28 0.16 -14.72
CA THR A 224 11.11 0.35 -13.84
C THR A 224 9.82 -0.34 -14.30
N LEU A 225 9.92 -1.57 -14.82
CA LEU A 225 8.76 -2.43 -15.14
C LEU A 225 7.77 -2.59 -13.97
N ALA A 226 8.22 -2.37 -12.74
CA ALA A 226 7.38 -2.45 -11.55
C ALA A 226 6.27 -1.39 -11.51
N LEU A 227 6.45 -0.24 -12.16
CA LEU A 227 5.40 0.77 -12.33
C LEU A 227 4.36 0.33 -13.36
N VAL A 228 4.78 -0.38 -14.40
CA VAL A 228 3.88 -0.95 -15.41
C VAL A 228 2.96 -1.99 -14.76
N VAL A 229 3.51 -2.93 -14.00
CA VAL A 229 2.71 -3.96 -13.30
C VAL A 229 1.81 -3.34 -12.23
N GLN A 230 2.26 -2.29 -11.54
CA GLN A 230 1.42 -1.55 -10.60
C GLN A 230 0.22 -0.91 -11.30
N LYS A 231 0.47 -0.13 -12.36
CA LYS A 231 -0.61 0.52 -13.10
C LYS A 231 -1.57 -0.48 -13.72
N TYR A 232 -1.04 -1.59 -14.23
CA TYR A 232 -1.83 -2.71 -14.71
C TYR A 232 -2.76 -3.25 -13.61
N SER A 233 -2.21 -3.59 -12.45
CA SER A 233 -2.94 -4.11 -11.28
C SER A 233 -4.07 -3.18 -10.83
N GLU A 234 -3.76 -1.88 -10.69
CA GLU A 234 -4.72 -0.83 -10.33
C GLU A 234 -5.86 -0.72 -11.36
N THR A 235 -5.53 -0.82 -12.64
CA THR A 235 -6.50 -0.65 -13.74
C THR A 235 -7.49 -1.81 -13.80
N ILE A 236 -7.01 -3.05 -13.62
CA ILE A 236 -7.87 -4.25 -13.72
C ILE A 236 -8.55 -4.62 -12.38
N GLY A 237 -8.06 -4.10 -11.25
CA GLY A 237 -8.72 -4.25 -9.96
C GLY A 237 -8.64 -5.64 -9.31
N VAL A 238 -7.66 -6.47 -9.67
CA VAL A 238 -7.45 -7.82 -9.10
C VAL A 238 -6.84 -7.81 -7.70
N ASP A 239 -6.82 -8.95 -7.00
CA ASP A 239 -6.21 -9.10 -5.67
C ASP A 239 -4.68 -9.20 -5.74
N ALA A 240 -4.17 -9.86 -6.77
CA ALA A 240 -2.75 -9.83 -7.15
C ALA A 240 -2.57 -9.84 -8.67
N ALA A 241 -1.53 -9.16 -9.15
CA ALA A 241 -1.15 -9.12 -10.55
C ALA A 241 0.33 -9.42 -10.71
N PHE A 242 0.67 -10.18 -11.75
CA PHE A 242 2.03 -10.57 -12.07
C PHE A 242 2.37 -10.20 -13.51
N GLY A 243 3.54 -9.61 -13.70
CA GLY A 243 4.18 -9.45 -15.01
C GLY A 243 5.40 -10.37 -15.11
N ILE A 244 5.42 -11.25 -16.10
CA ILE A 244 6.54 -12.12 -16.44
C ILE A 244 7.17 -11.60 -17.74
N PHE A 245 8.33 -10.96 -17.63
CA PHE A 245 8.99 -10.31 -18.74
C PHE A 245 10.15 -11.15 -19.25
N ALA A 246 9.97 -11.80 -20.41
CA ALA A 246 10.94 -12.70 -21.00
C ALA A 246 11.99 -11.92 -21.81
N GLN A 247 13.26 -12.07 -21.45
CA GLN A 247 14.43 -11.46 -22.08
C GLN A 247 15.24 -12.48 -22.88
N LYS A 248 16.08 -11.99 -23.78
CA LYS A 248 17.07 -12.81 -24.50
C LYS A 248 18.03 -13.52 -23.53
N GLY A 249 18.27 -14.81 -23.80
CA GLY A 249 19.13 -15.69 -22.99
C GLY A 249 18.41 -16.36 -21.82
N ASP A 250 17.17 -16.79 -22.04
CA ASP A 250 16.33 -17.56 -21.10
C ASP A 250 16.22 -16.95 -19.70
N ARG A 251 16.09 -15.61 -19.63
CA ARG A 251 15.91 -14.87 -18.38
C ARG A 251 14.52 -14.27 -18.33
N CYS A 252 13.84 -14.46 -17.21
CA CYS A 252 12.54 -13.84 -16.94
C CYS A 252 12.64 -12.94 -15.72
N ILE A 253 12.23 -11.68 -15.88
CA ILE A 253 11.97 -10.80 -14.73
C ILE A 253 10.51 -11.02 -14.34
N VAL A 254 10.28 -11.45 -13.11
CA VAL A 254 8.95 -11.63 -12.53
C VAL A 254 8.72 -10.49 -11.57
N ILE A 255 7.61 -9.78 -11.73
CA ILE A 255 7.19 -8.72 -10.81
C ILE A 255 5.77 -9.01 -10.38
N GLY A 256 5.51 -8.97 -9.07
CA GLY A 256 4.19 -9.16 -8.50
C GLY A 256 3.76 -7.96 -7.67
N ARG A 257 2.47 -7.66 -7.74
CA ARG A 257 1.78 -6.66 -6.91
C ARG A 257 0.57 -7.32 -6.28
N SER A 258 0.33 -6.99 -5.02
CA SER A 258 -0.77 -7.53 -4.23
C SER A 258 -1.44 -6.42 -3.45
N LYS A 259 -2.75 -6.55 -3.27
CA LYS A 259 -3.50 -5.73 -2.32
C LYS A 259 -3.13 -6.15 -0.89
N ARG A 260 -3.48 -5.31 0.10
CA ARG A 260 -3.18 -5.54 1.52
C ARG A 260 -3.60 -6.94 2.01
N ASP A 261 -4.76 -7.41 1.58
CA ASP A 261 -5.31 -8.72 1.98
C ASP A 261 -5.10 -9.80 0.92
N GLY A 262 -4.25 -9.55 -0.09
CA GLY A 262 -3.94 -10.49 -1.15
C GLY A 262 -2.80 -11.46 -0.78
N PRO A 263 -2.38 -12.31 -1.72
CA PRO A 263 -1.22 -13.18 -1.52
C PRO A 263 0.05 -12.40 -1.16
N ASP A 264 0.87 -12.93 -0.26
CA ASP A 264 2.11 -12.27 0.22
C ASP A 264 3.22 -12.37 -0.84
N MET A 265 3.56 -11.23 -1.46
CA MET A 265 4.59 -11.18 -2.48
C MET A 265 6.00 -11.47 -1.94
N SER A 266 6.28 -11.19 -0.66
CA SER A 266 7.60 -11.46 -0.10
C SER A 266 7.90 -12.95 -0.10
N VAL A 267 6.89 -13.77 0.22
CA VAL A 267 7.03 -15.22 0.25
C VAL A 267 6.98 -15.83 -1.13
N ILE A 268 6.02 -15.41 -1.97
CA ILE A 268 5.90 -15.92 -3.35
C ILE A 268 7.17 -15.63 -4.15
N MET A 269 7.68 -14.40 -4.08
CA MET A 269 8.90 -14.04 -4.80
C MET A 269 10.13 -14.71 -4.19
N GLY A 270 10.19 -14.88 -2.86
CA GLY A 270 11.26 -15.62 -2.20
C GLY A 270 11.40 -17.06 -2.71
N ARG A 271 10.28 -17.74 -2.97
CA ARG A 271 10.26 -19.09 -3.57
C ARG A 271 10.79 -19.14 -5.00
N LEU A 272 10.70 -18.02 -5.73
CA LEU A 272 11.29 -17.86 -7.06
C LEU A 272 12.76 -17.39 -7.03
N GLY A 273 13.37 -17.30 -5.84
CA GLY A 273 14.73 -16.79 -5.65
C GLY A 273 14.83 -15.25 -5.70
N GLY A 274 13.70 -14.57 -5.53
CA GLY A 274 13.59 -13.11 -5.45
C GLY A 274 13.37 -12.59 -4.04
N GLY A 275 12.74 -11.42 -3.93
CA GLY A 275 12.41 -10.79 -2.65
C GLY A 275 11.42 -9.63 -2.81
N GLY A 276 11.02 -9.04 -1.68
CA GLY A 276 10.08 -7.93 -1.64
C GLY A 276 9.40 -7.77 -0.28
N HIS A 277 8.25 -7.12 -0.30
CA HIS A 277 7.32 -6.89 0.80
C HIS A 277 5.99 -7.59 0.53
N PRO A 278 5.08 -7.71 1.51
CA PRO A 278 3.79 -8.37 1.31
C PRO A 278 2.97 -7.83 0.12
N SER A 279 3.01 -6.53 -0.14
CA SER A 279 2.28 -5.88 -1.24
C SER A 279 3.00 -5.92 -2.60
N ALA A 280 4.29 -6.27 -2.63
CA ALA A 280 5.11 -6.07 -3.82
C ALA A 280 6.41 -6.87 -3.78
N GLY A 281 6.78 -7.49 -4.90
CA GLY A 281 8.08 -8.13 -4.99
C GLY A 281 8.52 -8.41 -6.42
N SER A 282 9.77 -8.87 -6.54
CA SER A 282 10.34 -9.25 -7.83
C SER A 282 11.33 -10.40 -7.71
N ALA A 283 11.47 -11.17 -8.78
CA ALA A 283 12.43 -12.26 -8.90
C ALA A 283 13.05 -12.28 -10.30
N LEU A 284 14.32 -12.67 -10.39
CA LEU A 284 14.97 -12.97 -11.66
C LEU A 284 15.11 -14.48 -11.80
N VAL A 285 14.31 -15.06 -12.69
CA VAL A 285 14.29 -16.51 -12.95
C VAL A 285 15.10 -16.80 -14.21
N LYS A 286 15.98 -17.80 -14.14
CA LYS A 286 16.87 -18.19 -15.26
C LYS A 286 16.52 -19.61 -15.71
N SER A 287 16.58 -19.84 -17.02
CA SER A 287 16.42 -21.17 -17.63
C SER A 287 15.09 -21.87 -17.32
N VAL A 288 14.04 -21.08 -17.03
CA VAL A 288 12.67 -21.58 -16.86
C VAL A 288 11.77 -20.90 -17.88
N PRO A 289 10.98 -21.66 -18.67
CA PRO A 289 10.03 -21.08 -19.61
C PRO A 289 9.00 -20.18 -18.91
N PRO A 290 8.61 -19.03 -19.50
CA PRO A 290 7.66 -18.10 -18.87
C PRO A 290 6.34 -18.75 -18.45
N GLN A 291 5.84 -19.70 -19.23
CA GLN A 291 4.60 -20.41 -18.91
C GLN A 291 4.76 -21.31 -17.67
N SER A 292 5.91 -21.94 -17.49
CA SER A 292 6.18 -22.75 -16.30
C SER A 292 6.26 -21.89 -15.04
N ILE A 293 6.76 -20.65 -15.16
CA ILE A 293 6.75 -19.66 -14.06
C ILE A 293 5.31 -19.28 -13.71
N ALA A 294 4.46 -19.03 -14.71
CA ALA A 294 3.05 -18.71 -14.48
C ALA A 294 2.31 -19.83 -13.73
N ASN A 295 2.54 -21.09 -14.13
CA ASN A 295 1.96 -22.25 -13.45
C ASN A 295 2.48 -22.37 -12.02
N LEU A 296 3.80 -22.20 -11.81
CA LEU A 296 4.38 -22.22 -10.46
C LEU A 296 3.83 -21.11 -9.57
N LEU A 297 3.56 -19.91 -10.11
CA LEU A 297 2.91 -18.83 -9.34
C LEU A 297 1.50 -19.23 -8.89
N ILE A 298 0.72 -19.87 -9.76
CA ILE A 298 -0.61 -20.41 -9.41
C ILE A 298 -0.45 -21.45 -8.30
N ASP A 299 0.43 -22.44 -8.48
CA ASP A 299 0.67 -23.50 -7.50
C ASP A 299 1.13 -22.93 -6.14
N LEU A 300 2.00 -21.92 -6.15
CA LEU A 300 2.46 -21.27 -4.94
C LEU A 300 1.32 -20.56 -4.21
N ILE A 301 0.38 -19.96 -4.93
CA ILE A 301 -0.79 -19.30 -4.33
C ILE A 301 -1.84 -20.31 -3.88
N GLU A 302 -2.02 -21.42 -4.61
CA GLU A 302 -2.88 -22.56 -4.21
C GLU A 302 -2.39 -23.24 -2.94
N ASN A 303 -1.07 -23.47 -2.85
CA ASN A 303 -0.49 -24.22 -1.75
C ASN A 303 -0.01 -23.34 -0.59
N HIS A 304 -0.02 -22.02 -0.73
CA HIS A 304 0.21 -21.12 0.40
C HIS A 304 -0.99 -21.09 1.35
N ASN A 305 -1.00 -22.00 2.31
CA ASN A 305 -1.67 -21.82 3.59
C ASN A 305 -0.89 -20.79 4.42
N GLN A 306 -0.89 -19.52 4.01
CA GLN A 306 -0.48 -18.44 4.90
C GLN A 306 -1.70 -17.97 5.68
N SER A 307 -1.62 -18.14 7.00
CA SER A 307 -2.10 -17.38 8.16
C SER A 307 -3.09 -16.22 7.96
N SER A 308 -3.96 -16.28 6.98
CA SER A 308 -5.07 -15.36 6.78
C SER A 308 -6.22 -15.91 7.59
N VAL A 309 -6.79 -15.03 8.42
CA VAL A 309 -8.02 -15.32 9.15
C VAL A 309 -9.06 -15.80 8.14
N ARG A 310 -9.65 -16.96 8.38
CA ARG A 310 -10.67 -17.58 7.54
C ARG A 310 -12.06 -17.27 8.06
N ILE A 311 -13.06 -17.55 7.24
CA ILE A 311 -14.45 -17.48 7.69
C ILE A 311 -14.73 -18.43 8.85
N SER A 312 -14.09 -19.61 8.89
CA SER A 312 -14.15 -20.51 10.05
C SER A 312 -13.69 -19.87 11.36
N ASP A 313 -12.77 -18.90 11.29
CA ASP A 313 -12.17 -18.26 12.46
C ASP A 313 -13.02 -17.08 12.97
N LEU A 314 -13.90 -16.55 12.11
CA LEU A 314 -14.79 -15.41 12.42
C LEU A 314 -16.25 -15.80 12.63
N MET A 315 -16.67 -16.94 12.11
CA MET A 315 -18.09 -17.32 12.13
C MET A 315 -18.60 -17.54 13.55
N SER A 316 -19.85 -17.14 13.76
CA SER A 316 -20.56 -17.49 14.98
C SER A 316 -21.12 -18.90 14.89
N PHE A 317 -20.88 -19.70 15.93
CA PHE A 317 -21.43 -21.04 16.14
C PHE A 317 -21.73 -21.24 17.64
N PRO A 318 -22.84 -21.92 18.03
CA PRO A 318 -23.88 -22.50 17.17
C PRO A 318 -24.83 -21.47 16.57
N VAL A 319 -25.30 -21.72 15.34
CA VAL A 319 -26.25 -20.83 14.66
C VAL A 319 -27.66 -21.11 15.14
N LEU A 320 -28.42 -20.07 15.51
CA LEU A 320 -29.85 -20.20 15.71
C LEU A 320 -30.54 -20.45 14.36
N ALA A 321 -30.78 -21.72 14.04
CA ALA A 321 -31.60 -22.14 12.92
C ALA A 321 -33.07 -22.26 13.33
N VAL A 322 -33.98 -22.02 12.40
CA VAL A 322 -35.43 -22.10 12.63
C VAL A 322 -36.12 -22.99 11.61
N SER A 323 -37.21 -23.64 12.02
CA SER A 323 -38.06 -24.43 11.13
C SER A 323 -38.87 -23.53 10.19
N PRO A 324 -39.15 -23.95 8.94
CA PRO A 324 -40.05 -23.23 8.04
C PRO A 324 -41.49 -23.07 8.59
N GLU A 325 -41.93 -23.98 9.47
CA GLU A 325 -43.26 -23.95 10.09
C GLU A 325 -43.33 -23.09 11.36
N LEU A 326 -42.19 -22.58 11.85
CA LEU A 326 -42.15 -21.71 13.01
C LEU A 326 -43.01 -20.47 12.74
N LYS A 327 -43.84 -20.07 13.71
CA LYS A 327 -44.65 -18.85 13.60
C LYS A 327 -43.78 -17.60 13.66
N MET A 328 -44.11 -16.59 12.86
CA MET A 328 -43.38 -15.30 12.84
C MET A 328 -43.33 -14.60 14.21
N LYS A 329 -44.39 -14.74 15.02
CA LYS A 329 -44.45 -14.22 16.39
C LYS A 329 -43.39 -14.84 17.30
N THR A 330 -43.23 -16.16 17.23
CA THR A 330 -42.24 -16.91 18.01
C THR A 330 -40.83 -16.59 17.52
N LEU A 331 -40.61 -16.53 16.21
CA LEU A 331 -39.35 -16.09 15.62
C LEU A 331 -38.95 -14.69 16.12
N ARG A 332 -39.88 -13.72 16.11
CA ARG A 332 -39.60 -12.36 16.59
C ARG A 332 -39.12 -12.36 18.04
N LYS A 333 -39.74 -13.18 18.89
CA LYS A 333 -39.34 -13.34 20.28
C LYS A 333 -37.93 -13.93 20.38
N GLN A 334 -37.67 -15.04 19.70
CA GLN A 334 -36.36 -15.72 19.70
C GLN A 334 -35.23 -14.82 19.20
N LEU A 335 -35.41 -14.11 18.08
CA LEU A 335 -34.38 -13.20 17.55
C LEU A 335 -34.08 -12.06 18.53
N ARG A 336 -35.10 -11.52 19.20
CA ARG A 336 -34.91 -10.43 20.17
C ARG A 336 -34.18 -10.89 21.42
N GLU A 337 -34.58 -12.02 21.98
CA GLU A 337 -34.01 -12.56 23.23
C GLU A 337 -32.54 -12.96 23.07
N ASN A 338 -32.18 -13.49 21.89
CA ASN A 338 -30.81 -13.89 21.60
C ASN A 338 -29.97 -12.78 20.92
N GLY A 339 -30.52 -11.58 20.73
CA GLY A 339 -29.82 -10.46 20.07
C GLY A 339 -29.55 -10.66 18.57
N PHE A 340 -30.09 -11.71 17.95
CA PHE A 340 -29.86 -12.00 16.54
C PHE A 340 -30.70 -11.14 15.60
N LYS A 341 -30.14 -10.81 14.43
CA LYS A 341 -30.81 -9.99 13.41
C LYS A 341 -31.43 -10.82 12.28
N GLY A 342 -31.16 -12.12 12.27
CA GLY A 342 -31.72 -13.10 11.34
C GLY A 342 -31.28 -14.51 11.70
N ALA A 343 -31.87 -15.48 11.00
CA ALA A 343 -31.64 -16.90 11.17
C ALA A 343 -31.74 -17.63 9.82
N PRO A 344 -30.89 -18.64 9.56
CA PRO A 344 -31.15 -19.60 8.50
C PRO A 344 -32.42 -20.40 8.81
N VAL A 345 -33.18 -20.71 7.77
CA VAL A 345 -34.35 -21.59 7.85
C VAL A 345 -33.93 -22.96 7.36
N ILE A 346 -34.00 -23.94 8.26
CA ILE A 346 -33.57 -25.31 8.00
C ILE A 346 -34.77 -26.24 8.05
N ASP A 347 -34.87 -27.11 7.05
CA ASP A 347 -35.88 -28.16 6.96
C ASP A 347 -35.19 -29.48 6.64
N GLU A 348 -35.46 -30.52 7.41
CA GLU A 348 -34.81 -31.85 7.27
C GLU A 348 -33.27 -31.79 7.15
N GLY A 349 -32.63 -30.87 7.88
CA GLY A 349 -31.17 -30.66 7.86
C GLY A 349 -30.64 -29.84 6.67
N GLN A 350 -31.51 -29.45 5.74
CA GLN A 350 -31.16 -28.66 4.55
C GLN A 350 -31.49 -27.18 4.74
N LEU A 351 -30.64 -26.31 4.22
CA LEU A 351 -30.88 -24.87 4.22
C LEU A 351 -31.91 -24.51 3.13
N VAL A 352 -33.14 -24.20 3.55
CA VAL A 352 -34.27 -23.92 2.62
C VAL A 352 -34.65 -22.44 2.54
N GLY A 353 -34.12 -21.61 3.43
CA GLY A 353 -34.33 -20.17 3.35
C GLY A 353 -33.50 -19.35 4.32
N MET A 354 -33.66 -18.03 4.25
CA MET A 354 -33.09 -17.09 5.21
C MET A 354 -34.18 -16.11 5.67
N ILE A 355 -34.32 -15.91 6.97
CA ILE A 355 -35.24 -14.92 7.54
C ILE A 355 -34.46 -13.90 8.36
N THR A 356 -34.71 -12.60 8.11
CA THR A 356 -34.07 -11.51 8.86
C THR A 356 -35.11 -10.50 9.28
N ARG A 357 -34.76 -9.60 10.20
CA ARG A 357 -35.66 -8.54 10.67
C ARG A 357 -36.18 -7.64 9.54
N THR A 358 -35.49 -7.54 8.40
CA THR A 358 -35.98 -6.74 7.26
C THR A 358 -37.25 -7.34 6.65
N HIS A 359 -37.43 -8.66 6.72
CA HIS A 359 -38.63 -9.33 6.24
C HIS A 359 -39.86 -9.04 7.11
N PHE A 360 -39.68 -8.61 8.35
CA PHE A 360 -40.80 -8.24 9.23
C PHE A 360 -41.56 -7.01 8.69
N LYS A 361 -40.92 -6.17 7.86
CA LYS A 361 -41.58 -5.06 7.16
C LYS A 361 -42.67 -5.51 6.18
N LYS A 362 -42.66 -6.79 5.76
CA LYS A 362 -43.70 -7.37 4.90
C LYS A 362 -44.98 -7.70 5.66
N ILE A 363 -44.93 -7.77 7.00
CA ILE A 363 -46.08 -8.02 7.86
C ILE A 363 -46.83 -6.70 8.05
N LYS A 364 -48.09 -6.67 7.61
CA LYS A 364 -48.95 -5.47 7.65
C LYS A 364 -50.16 -5.62 8.59
N ARG A 365 -50.53 -6.86 8.93
CA ARG A 365 -51.70 -7.18 9.76
C ARG A 365 -51.31 -8.09 10.92
N GLU A 366 -52.06 -8.03 12.02
CA GLU A 366 -51.71 -8.76 13.24
C GLU A 366 -51.82 -10.30 13.06
N ASP A 367 -52.79 -10.77 12.27
CA ASP A 367 -52.98 -12.19 11.96
C ASP A 367 -51.80 -12.80 11.20
N GLN A 368 -51.05 -12.00 10.45
CA GLN A 368 -49.87 -12.46 9.72
C GLN A 368 -48.69 -12.82 10.64
N TRP A 369 -48.69 -12.42 11.92
CA TRP A 369 -47.69 -12.87 12.89
C TRP A 369 -47.87 -14.35 13.27
N GLU A 370 -49.06 -14.91 13.07
CA GLU A 370 -49.35 -16.33 13.32
C GLU A 370 -49.01 -17.22 12.11
N ALA A 371 -48.70 -16.62 10.95
CA ALA A 371 -48.27 -17.33 9.76
C ALA A 371 -46.84 -17.90 9.90
N PRO A 372 -46.51 -18.97 9.15
CA PRO A 372 -45.21 -19.64 9.23
C PRO A 372 -44.10 -18.83 8.55
N VAL A 373 -42.86 -19.03 9.00
CA VAL A 373 -41.65 -18.37 8.47
C VAL A 373 -41.49 -18.55 6.96
N LYS A 374 -41.84 -19.73 6.43
CA LYS A 374 -41.77 -20.03 4.99
C LYS A 374 -42.57 -19.07 4.09
N ALA A 375 -43.56 -18.37 4.64
CA ALA A 375 -44.35 -17.38 3.91
C ALA A 375 -43.59 -16.07 3.67
N PHE A 376 -42.56 -15.76 4.45
CA PHE A 376 -41.86 -14.46 4.42
C PHE A 376 -40.36 -14.56 4.12
N MET A 377 -39.76 -15.74 4.31
CA MET A 377 -38.33 -15.98 4.12
C MET A 377 -37.86 -15.70 2.68
N ALA A 378 -36.58 -15.36 2.55
CA ALA A 378 -35.91 -15.35 1.25
C ALA A 378 -35.52 -16.79 0.88
N ARG A 379 -35.71 -17.15 -0.39
CA ARG A 379 -35.33 -18.46 -0.96
C ARG A 379 -34.07 -18.40 -1.82
N ASP A 380 -33.68 -17.22 -2.28
CA ASP A 380 -32.38 -16.99 -2.91
C ASP A 380 -31.36 -16.75 -1.79
N ILE A 381 -30.62 -17.80 -1.44
CA ILE A 381 -29.77 -17.83 -0.26
C ILE A 381 -28.33 -17.65 -0.71
N VAL A 382 -27.70 -16.59 -0.20
CA VAL A 382 -26.29 -16.33 -0.45
C VAL A 382 -25.50 -16.93 0.71
N THR A 383 -24.70 -17.94 0.42
CA THR A 383 -23.90 -18.70 1.40
C THR A 383 -22.41 -18.39 1.25
N ILE A 384 -21.57 -18.90 2.14
CA ILE A 384 -20.11 -18.80 2.04
C ILE A 384 -19.45 -20.08 2.55
N GLU A 385 -18.26 -20.41 2.05
CA GLU A 385 -17.49 -21.58 2.52
C GLU A 385 -16.55 -21.18 3.67
N PRO A 386 -16.24 -22.09 4.61
CA PRO A 386 -15.42 -21.79 5.79
C PRO A 386 -13.98 -21.39 5.44
N GLY A 387 -13.43 -21.90 4.33
CA GLY A 387 -12.07 -21.60 3.89
C GLY A 387 -11.90 -20.22 3.22
N MET A 388 -12.98 -19.51 2.93
CA MET A 388 -12.93 -18.20 2.27
C MET A 388 -12.40 -17.11 3.21
N SER A 389 -11.96 -15.98 2.65
CA SER A 389 -11.43 -14.85 3.42
C SER A 389 -12.52 -13.83 3.83
N PRO A 390 -12.28 -13.03 4.87
CA PRO A 390 -13.19 -11.97 5.33
C PRO A 390 -13.52 -10.95 4.22
N MET A 391 -12.54 -10.61 3.38
CA MET A 391 -12.73 -9.69 2.26
C MET A 391 -13.67 -10.27 1.20
N GLN A 392 -13.57 -11.58 0.92
CA GLN A 392 -14.52 -12.23 0.01
C GLN A 392 -15.95 -12.20 0.56
N ALA A 393 -16.11 -12.37 1.88
CA ALA A 393 -17.41 -12.24 2.53
C ALA A 393 -17.98 -10.82 2.40
N VAL A 394 -17.15 -9.78 2.59
CA VAL A 394 -17.54 -8.37 2.36
C VAL A 394 -17.99 -8.17 0.91
N ARG A 395 -17.21 -8.65 -0.07
CA ARG A 395 -17.58 -8.56 -1.49
C ARG A 395 -18.91 -9.23 -1.77
N LYS A 396 -19.16 -10.42 -1.23
CA LYS A 396 -20.43 -11.16 -1.40
C LYS A 396 -21.60 -10.40 -0.78
N ILE A 397 -21.42 -9.84 0.42
CA ILE A 397 -22.40 -8.98 1.11
C ILE A 397 -22.76 -7.74 0.28
N ILE A 398 -21.76 -7.04 -0.29
CA ILE A 398 -21.97 -5.83 -1.09
C ILE A 398 -22.64 -6.18 -2.42
N THR A 399 -22.07 -7.11 -3.19
CA THR A 399 -22.53 -7.44 -4.54
C THR A 399 -23.92 -8.06 -4.54
N LYS A 400 -24.22 -8.94 -3.57
CA LYS A 400 -25.53 -9.57 -3.44
C LYS A 400 -26.49 -8.77 -2.56
N LYS A 401 -26.07 -7.62 -2.01
CA LYS A 401 -26.86 -6.75 -1.13
C LYS A 401 -27.48 -7.47 0.07
N VAL A 402 -26.78 -8.47 0.61
CA VAL A 402 -27.19 -9.22 1.80
C VAL A 402 -26.47 -8.71 3.05
N GLY A 403 -26.96 -9.07 4.24
CA GLY A 403 -26.33 -8.68 5.51
C GLY A 403 -25.79 -9.84 6.34
N HIS A 404 -26.13 -11.07 5.95
CA HIS A 404 -25.82 -12.31 6.65
C HIS A 404 -25.44 -13.35 5.60
N LEU A 405 -24.44 -14.17 5.91
CA LEU A 405 -23.96 -15.27 5.09
C LEU A 405 -23.93 -16.53 5.95
N PRO A 406 -24.87 -17.47 5.74
CA PRO A 406 -24.73 -18.82 6.29
C PRO A 406 -23.45 -19.46 5.76
N VAL A 407 -22.65 -20.01 6.66
CA VAL A 407 -21.43 -20.75 6.32
C VAL A 407 -21.84 -22.20 6.07
N ILE A 408 -21.56 -22.71 4.87
CA ILE A 408 -21.88 -24.08 4.47
C ILE A 408 -20.61 -24.89 4.28
N GLU A 409 -20.60 -26.09 4.84
CA GLU A 409 -19.61 -27.12 4.57
C GLU A 409 -20.32 -28.45 4.38
N ASN A 410 -19.95 -29.22 3.34
CA ASN A 410 -20.56 -30.51 3.02
C ASN A 410 -22.11 -30.47 2.97
N GLY A 411 -22.69 -29.39 2.44
CA GLY A 411 -24.14 -29.20 2.32
C GLY A 411 -24.87 -28.81 3.61
N HIS A 412 -24.18 -28.67 4.74
CA HIS A 412 -24.77 -28.34 6.03
C HIS A 412 -24.35 -26.95 6.50
N VAL A 413 -25.23 -26.25 7.22
CA VAL A 413 -24.91 -24.97 7.84
C VAL A 413 -24.10 -25.21 9.10
N ILE A 414 -22.84 -24.79 9.10
CA ILE A 414 -21.90 -24.95 10.21
C ILE A 414 -21.67 -23.64 10.98
N GLY A 415 -22.13 -22.51 10.46
CA GLY A 415 -21.85 -21.20 11.02
C GLY A 415 -22.61 -20.08 10.33
N MET A 416 -22.46 -18.87 10.85
CA MET A 416 -22.99 -17.66 10.22
C MET A 416 -22.00 -16.51 10.39
N VAL A 417 -21.79 -15.75 9.32
CA VAL A 417 -21.05 -14.49 9.35
C VAL A 417 -21.98 -13.37 8.97
N THR A 418 -21.96 -12.30 9.75
CA THR A 418 -22.73 -11.09 9.50
C THR A 418 -21.82 -9.95 9.06
N ARG A 419 -22.44 -8.92 8.47
CA ARG A 419 -21.72 -7.67 8.17
C ARG A 419 -21.07 -7.07 9.42
N SER A 420 -21.70 -7.19 10.58
CA SER A 420 -21.16 -6.65 11.83
C SER A 420 -19.89 -7.37 12.25
N ASP A 421 -19.85 -8.71 12.14
CA ASP A 421 -18.68 -9.51 12.52
C ASP A 421 -17.46 -9.14 11.67
N LEU A 422 -17.67 -8.97 10.37
CA LEU A 422 -16.62 -8.54 9.44
C LEU A 422 -16.15 -7.11 9.74
N MET A 423 -17.06 -6.18 10.06
CA MET A 423 -16.67 -4.81 10.41
C MET A 423 -15.80 -4.78 11.66
N VAL A 424 -16.16 -5.51 12.71
CA VAL A 424 -15.35 -5.60 13.94
C VAL A 424 -13.96 -6.13 13.61
N TYR A 425 -13.88 -7.23 12.86
CA TYR A 425 -12.60 -7.78 12.39
C TYR A 425 -11.72 -6.73 11.69
N PHE A 426 -12.27 -5.97 10.72
CA PHE A 426 -11.48 -4.95 10.01
C PHE A 426 -11.12 -3.74 10.88
N TYR A 427 -11.96 -3.37 11.84
CA TYR A 427 -11.65 -2.30 12.79
C TYR A 427 -10.52 -2.70 13.75
N ASP A 428 -10.51 -3.94 14.24
CA ASP A 428 -9.47 -4.45 15.13
C ASP A 428 -8.08 -4.57 14.46
N GLN A 429 -8.04 -4.52 13.12
CA GLN A 429 -6.79 -4.51 12.35
C GLN A 429 -6.27 -3.11 12.00
N LEU A 430 -6.97 -2.05 12.41
CA LEU A 430 -6.40 -0.71 12.31
C LEU A 430 -5.25 -0.58 13.30
N PRO A 431 -4.10 0.01 12.90
CA PRO A 431 -3.02 0.28 13.83
C PRO A 431 -3.54 1.12 15.00
N LYS A 432 -3.19 0.71 16.22
CA LYS A 432 -3.57 1.41 17.46
C LYS A 432 -2.87 2.74 17.60
#